data_AF-R7SLR0-F1
#
_entry.id   AF-R7SLR0-F1
#
_cell.length_a   1.000
_cell.length_b   1.000
_cell.length_c   1.000
_cell.angle_alpha   90.00
_cell.angle_beta   90.00
_cell.angle_gamma   90.00
#
_symmetry.space_group_name_H-M   'P 1'
#
loop_
_entity.id
_entity.type
_entity.pdbx_description
1 polymer ?
#
loop_
_entity_poly.entity_id
_entity_poly.type
_entity_poly.pdbx_seq_one_letter_code
_entity_poly.pdbx_strand_id
1 'polypeptide(L)'
;MAFLVASRRDGYAYRRLPFFTNLELSLGPHPSDEVVWYLAETLYSIRLQATYFTSLDLSYANRLLSPHLPLAFVIASLTTLKRIFLEGFGRNCGSMIRRMQSALLDVKLFREGKNCREGIEFPLLHPDNDPILLLQPFHLTLQSFRTDLPIHALHGLRYLNMTTLNLGNIEKPAVSIYVAAFPNLLRLAISFRTTDVLHPSGESDNRRLSIAQQVQYDTWRSLDKVEGELDDLYMLGLTCPVNEVEIVGIFMPYPFSCSPEDTAQAHMIRELMMCARPRRVVLGFVGTAWLVDTWNFEFLCEETALQSLESLEFRVIVGEPHEDAEHMEDFLTCVDIVLSSLGPARFSLTLDWSQAEPQMDVESGLLVTPWDELRDLALDEHVSCFLRSSRQASEMHLVGPDGWRRDVVHYSMAPRSSGSEIPVASASSEGASLAGASA
;
A
#
# COMPACT_ATOMS: atom_id res chain seq x y z
N MET A 1 3.55 22.76 -19.16
CA MET A 1 4.24 23.40 -20.31
C MET A 1 3.29 24.16 -21.23
N ALA A 2 2.26 23.51 -21.80
CA ALA A 2 1.25 24.19 -22.64
C ALA A 2 0.62 25.42 -21.96
N PHE A 3 0.43 25.42 -20.63
CA PHE A 3 -0.08 26.58 -19.90
C PHE A 3 0.86 27.80 -19.86
N LEU A 4 2.19 27.60 -19.81
CA LEU A 4 3.15 28.70 -19.82
C LEU A 4 3.35 29.22 -21.26
N VAL A 5 3.37 28.30 -22.24
CA VAL A 5 3.58 28.60 -23.67
C VAL A 5 2.31 29.16 -24.34
N ALA A 6 1.11 28.67 -23.99
CA ALA A 6 -0.14 29.06 -24.64
C ALA A 6 -0.52 30.52 -24.39
N SER A 7 0.02 31.15 -23.34
CA SER A 7 -0.36 32.52 -23.02
C SER A 7 0.17 33.55 -24.02
N ARG A 8 1.25 33.27 -24.78
CA ARG A 8 1.99 34.20 -25.68
C ARG A 8 2.21 35.62 -25.10
N ARG A 9 2.00 35.78 -23.80
CA ARG A 9 2.08 37.01 -23.02
C ARG A 9 3.00 36.66 -21.87
N ASP A 10 4.30 36.76 -22.14
CA ASP A 10 5.35 36.37 -21.21
C ASP A 10 5.11 36.93 -19.80
N GLY A 11 4.64 38.18 -19.71
CA GLY A 11 4.32 38.84 -18.44
C GLY A 11 3.23 38.16 -17.59
N TYR A 12 2.32 37.39 -18.19
CA TYR A 12 1.27 36.69 -17.44
C TYR A 12 1.79 35.39 -16.80
N ALA A 13 2.59 34.63 -17.55
CA ALA A 13 3.24 33.42 -17.06
C ALA A 13 4.16 33.75 -15.86
N TYR A 14 4.99 34.79 -15.99
CA TYR A 14 5.90 35.24 -14.91
C TYR A 14 5.15 35.62 -13.63
N ARG A 15 3.98 36.25 -13.71
CA ARG A 15 3.18 36.59 -12.52
C ARG A 15 2.62 35.38 -11.77
N ARG A 16 2.51 34.23 -12.44
CA ARG A 16 1.98 32.99 -11.85
C ARG A 16 3.08 32.08 -11.29
N LEU A 17 4.33 32.24 -11.74
CA LEU A 17 5.46 31.43 -11.27
C LEU A 17 5.63 31.42 -9.75
N PRO A 18 5.46 32.53 -9.00
CA PRO A 18 5.55 32.49 -7.54
C PRO A 18 4.63 31.44 -6.91
N PHE A 19 3.42 31.26 -7.45
CA PHE A 19 2.41 30.33 -6.92
C PHE A 19 2.57 28.89 -7.44
N PHE A 20 3.58 28.63 -8.27
CA PHE A 20 3.79 27.31 -8.85
C PHE A 20 4.43 26.37 -7.82
N THR A 21 3.66 25.37 -7.37
CA THR A 21 4.06 24.49 -6.25
C THR A 21 4.55 23.11 -6.68
N ASN A 22 3.96 22.54 -7.73
CA ASN A 22 4.21 21.17 -8.15
C ASN A 22 4.38 21.11 -9.67
N LEU A 23 5.29 20.27 -10.14
CA LEU A 23 5.48 19.95 -11.55
C LEU A 23 5.55 18.44 -11.73
N GLU A 24 4.72 17.92 -12.63
CA GLU A 24 4.74 16.53 -13.07
C GLU A 24 5.04 16.50 -14.58
N LEU A 25 6.00 15.66 -14.97
CA LEU A 25 6.48 15.54 -16.34
C LEU A 25 6.51 14.07 -16.77
N SER A 26 5.66 13.75 -17.75
CA SER A 26 5.70 12.48 -18.47
C SER A 26 5.84 12.75 -19.97
N LEU A 27 7.07 12.67 -20.47
CA LEU A 27 7.43 13.02 -21.86
C LEU A 27 7.77 11.79 -22.72
N GLY A 28 7.43 10.60 -22.22
CA GLY A 28 7.84 9.34 -22.81
C GLY A 28 9.36 9.08 -22.69
N PRO A 29 9.83 7.95 -23.22
CA PRO A 29 11.22 7.51 -23.05
C PRO A 29 12.25 8.28 -23.88
N HIS A 30 11.82 9.02 -24.91
CA HIS A 30 12.71 9.66 -25.89
C HIS A 30 12.25 11.10 -26.22
N PRO A 31 12.32 12.04 -25.27
CA PRO A 31 12.04 13.44 -25.55
C PRO A 31 13.07 14.01 -26.53
N SER A 32 12.67 14.95 -27.41
CA SER A 32 13.60 15.65 -28.28
C SER A 32 14.51 16.60 -27.49
N ASP A 33 15.73 16.84 -27.99
CA ASP A 33 16.69 17.73 -27.33
C ASP A 33 16.14 19.15 -27.13
N GLU A 34 15.34 19.64 -28.08
CA GLU A 34 14.67 20.94 -27.99
C GLU A 34 13.71 20.99 -26.77
N VAL A 35 12.92 19.94 -26.56
CA VAL A 35 12.02 19.84 -25.40
C VAL A 35 12.83 19.82 -24.10
N VAL A 36 13.91 19.04 -24.06
CA VAL A 36 14.78 18.98 -22.87
C VAL A 36 15.42 20.34 -22.58
N TRP A 37 15.82 21.07 -23.61
CA TRP A 37 16.39 22.40 -23.44
C TRP A 37 15.38 23.40 -22.88
N TYR A 38 14.17 23.47 -23.43
CA TYR A 38 13.12 24.35 -22.89
C TYR A 38 12.72 23.99 -21.45
N LEU A 39 12.79 22.71 -21.07
CA LEU A 39 12.56 22.30 -19.68
C LEU A 39 13.64 22.84 -18.75
N ALA A 40 14.92 22.79 -19.16
CA ALA A 40 16.01 23.34 -18.37
C ALA A 40 15.83 24.85 -18.15
N GLU A 41 15.50 25.61 -19.20
CA GLU A 41 15.21 27.05 -19.10
C GLU A 41 13.99 27.36 -18.23
N THR A 42 12.95 26.54 -18.34
CA THR A 42 11.74 26.68 -17.52
C THR A 42 12.06 26.44 -16.04
N LEU A 43 12.79 25.37 -15.72
CA LEU A 43 13.19 25.06 -14.35
C LEU A 43 14.18 26.08 -13.78
N TYR A 44 15.01 26.68 -14.64
CA TYR A 44 15.87 27.80 -14.24
C TYR A 44 15.03 29.03 -13.87
N SER A 45 13.98 29.33 -14.64
CA SER A 45 13.04 30.40 -14.31
C SER A 45 12.27 30.12 -13.01
N ILE A 46 11.83 28.87 -12.81
CA ILE A 46 11.20 28.41 -11.56
C ILE A 46 12.16 28.62 -10.38
N ARG A 47 13.43 28.22 -10.50
CA ARG A 47 14.43 28.43 -9.45
C ARG A 47 14.53 29.89 -9.02
N LEU A 48 14.46 30.83 -9.96
CA LEU A 48 14.61 32.25 -9.68
C LEU A 48 13.35 32.90 -9.09
N GLN A 49 12.16 32.38 -9.41
CA GLN A 49 10.90 33.11 -9.17
C GLN A 49 9.87 32.34 -8.35
N ALA A 50 9.90 31.01 -8.36
CA ALA A 50 8.90 30.16 -7.73
C ALA A 50 9.33 29.79 -6.30
N THR A 51 9.14 30.71 -5.36
CA THR A 51 9.50 30.51 -3.95
C THR A 51 8.73 29.38 -3.26
N TYR A 52 7.58 28.97 -3.82
CA TYR A 52 6.74 27.90 -3.29
C TYR A 52 6.87 26.57 -4.06
N PHE A 53 7.82 26.45 -4.98
CA PHE A 53 8.03 25.23 -5.74
C PHE A 53 8.60 24.12 -4.86
N THR A 54 7.79 23.11 -4.55
CA THR A 54 8.10 22.11 -3.51
C THR A 54 8.02 20.66 -3.97
N SER A 55 7.44 20.37 -5.14
CA SER A 55 7.32 18.99 -5.64
C SER A 55 7.70 18.87 -7.11
N LEU A 56 8.48 17.84 -7.43
CA LEU A 56 8.88 17.49 -8.79
C LEU A 56 8.68 15.99 -9.01
N ASP A 57 7.95 15.66 -10.06
CA ASP A 57 7.68 14.29 -10.51
C ASP A 57 8.15 14.13 -11.96
N LEU A 58 9.01 13.14 -12.19
CA LEU A 58 9.62 12.84 -13.47
C LEU A 58 9.42 11.37 -13.83
N SER A 59 8.65 11.09 -14.87
CA SER A 59 8.68 9.79 -15.56
C SER A 59 9.87 9.70 -16.51
N TYR A 60 10.40 8.50 -16.70
CA TYR A 60 11.58 8.23 -17.55
C TYR A 60 12.80 9.08 -17.15
N ALA A 61 12.94 9.37 -15.86
CA ALA A 61 13.85 10.37 -15.31
C ALA A 61 15.31 10.15 -15.75
N ASN A 62 15.82 8.92 -15.70
CA ASN A 62 17.21 8.68 -16.09
C ASN A 62 17.48 8.98 -17.57
N ARG A 63 16.52 8.67 -18.45
CA ARG A 63 16.62 8.97 -19.89
C ARG A 63 16.49 10.46 -20.14
N LEU A 64 15.55 11.13 -19.48
CA LEU A 64 15.38 12.58 -19.55
C LEU A 64 16.67 13.32 -19.12
N LEU A 65 17.39 12.79 -18.13
CA LEU A 65 18.63 13.36 -17.62
C LEU A 65 19.90 12.88 -18.37
N SER A 66 19.82 11.90 -19.26
CA SER A 66 20.98 11.24 -19.89
C SER A 66 21.73 12.06 -20.95
N PRO A 67 21.07 12.88 -21.80
CA PRO A 67 21.78 13.65 -22.81
C PRO A 67 22.20 15.05 -22.32
N HIS A 68 21.64 15.53 -21.20
CA HIS A 68 21.64 16.96 -20.87
C HIS A 68 22.08 17.25 -19.43
N LEU A 69 23.38 17.46 -19.24
CA LEU A 69 23.96 17.96 -17.97
C LEU A 69 23.27 19.23 -17.42
N PRO A 70 22.82 20.20 -18.26
CA PRO A 70 22.17 21.40 -17.74
C PRO A 70 20.88 21.11 -16.96
N LEU A 71 20.04 20.19 -17.42
CA LEU A 71 18.76 19.89 -16.76
C LEU A 71 18.98 19.32 -15.36
N ALA A 72 19.84 18.30 -15.24
CA ALA A 72 20.20 17.72 -13.95
C ALA A 72 20.79 18.76 -12.98
N PHE A 73 21.65 19.65 -13.49
CA PHE A 73 22.25 20.71 -12.69
C PHE A 73 21.21 21.73 -12.21
N VAL A 74 20.30 22.16 -13.08
CA VAL A 74 19.24 23.11 -12.73
C VAL A 74 18.34 22.50 -11.65
N ILE A 75 17.90 21.26 -11.81
CA ILE A 75 17.09 20.56 -10.80
C ILE A 75 17.84 20.47 -9.47
N ALA A 76 19.11 20.08 -9.50
CA ALA A 76 19.95 20.01 -8.31
C ALA A 76 20.10 21.37 -7.59
N SER A 77 20.05 22.47 -8.33
CA SER A 77 20.15 23.83 -7.77
C SER A 77 18.84 24.42 -7.22
N LEU A 78 17.73 23.67 -7.27
CA LEU A 78 16.46 24.06 -6.67
C LEU A 78 16.55 23.89 -5.15
N THR A 79 16.48 24.97 -4.38
CA THR A 79 16.60 24.93 -2.91
C THR A 79 15.26 24.74 -2.20
N THR A 80 14.16 25.02 -2.88
CA THR A 80 12.79 24.98 -2.32
C THR A 80 12.15 23.59 -2.37
N LEU A 81 12.75 22.66 -3.13
CA LEU A 81 12.17 21.36 -3.42
C LEU A 81 12.13 20.47 -2.16
N LYS A 82 10.95 20.00 -1.78
CA LYS A 82 10.74 19.14 -0.60
C LYS A 82 10.42 17.69 -0.97
N ARG A 83 9.84 17.48 -2.15
CA ARG A 83 9.37 16.17 -2.61
C ARG A 83 9.90 15.90 -4.01
N ILE A 84 10.41 14.68 -4.21
CA ILE A 84 10.86 14.25 -5.53
C ILE A 84 10.38 12.82 -5.80
N PHE A 85 9.81 12.61 -6.97
CA PHE A 85 9.46 11.29 -7.48
C PHE A 85 10.14 11.09 -8.84
N LEU A 86 10.94 10.04 -8.92
CA LEU A 86 11.70 9.68 -10.11
C LEU A 86 11.34 8.25 -10.52
N GLU A 87 10.53 8.12 -11.56
CA GLU A 87 10.27 6.86 -12.25
C GLU A 87 11.28 6.70 -13.39
N GLY A 88 11.78 5.48 -13.58
CA GLY A 88 12.92 5.24 -14.46
C GLY A 88 14.23 5.75 -13.88
N PHE A 89 14.42 5.54 -12.58
CA PHE A 89 15.63 5.86 -11.83
C PHE A 89 16.87 5.16 -12.40
N GLY A 90 18.00 5.86 -12.40
CA GLY A 90 19.30 5.34 -12.84
C GLY A 90 20.44 6.27 -12.50
N ARG A 91 21.62 6.04 -13.10
CA ARG A 91 22.89 6.73 -12.77
C ARG A 91 22.81 8.26 -12.82
N ASN A 92 22.09 8.82 -13.80
CA ASN A 92 21.96 10.27 -13.96
C ASN A 92 21.09 10.87 -12.85
N CYS A 93 20.03 10.15 -12.44
CA CYS A 93 19.21 10.52 -11.29
C CYS A 93 20.05 10.50 -10.01
N GLY A 94 20.84 9.45 -9.79
CA GLY A 94 21.70 9.34 -8.61
C GLY A 94 22.72 10.49 -8.53
N SER A 95 23.34 10.83 -9.66
CA SER A 95 24.28 11.96 -9.77
C SER A 95 23.62 13.31 -9.49
N MET A 96 22.38 13.51 -9.95
CA MET A 96 21.58 14.70 -9.67
C MET A 96 21.24 14.80 -8.19
N ILE A 97 20.70 13.74 -7.59
CA ILE A 97 20.28 13.69 -6.18
C ILE A 97 21.42 14.08 -5.24
N ARG A 98 22.63 13.54 -5.46
CA ARG A 98 23.81 13.89 -4.64
C ARG A 98 24.21 15.35 -4.68
N ARG A 99 23.81 16.07 -5.73
CA ARG A 99 24.13 17.49 -5.94
C ARG A 99 22.98 18.41 -5.51
N MET A 100 21.84 17.85 -5.09
CA MET A 100 20.70 18.65 -4.71
C MET A 100 21.02 19.52 -3.50
N GLN A 101 20.59 20.78 -3.57
CA GLN A 101 20.79 21.77 -2.52
C GLN A 101 19.57 21.90 -1.59
N SER A 102 18.49 21.17 -1.88
CA SER A 102 17.28 21.22 -1.08
C SER A 102 17.30 20.25 0.10
N ALA A 103 16.48 20.57 1.10
CA ALA A 103 16.18 19.70 2.23
C ALA A 103 14.99 18.79 1.88
N LEU A 104 15.25 17.67 1.21
CA LEU A 104 14.20 16.72 0.83
C LEU A 104 13.56 16.07 2.06
N LEU A 105 12.23 15.97 2.02
CA LEU A 105 11.38 15.37 3.05
C LEU A 105 10.73 14.06 2.57
N ASP A 106 10.35 13.98 1.29
CA ASP A 106 9.72 12.80 0.68
C ASP A 106 10.41 12.46 -0.64
N VAL A 107 10.86 11.21 -0.75
CA VAL A 107 11.61 10.72 -1.90
C VAL A 107 10.99 9.43 -2.41
N LYS A 108 10.73 9.36 -3.71
CA LYS A 108 10.24 8.14 -4.37
C LYS A 108 11.14 7.79 -5.55
N LEU A 109 11.78 6.62 -5.52
CA LEU A 109 12.73 6.18 -6.55
C LEU A 109 12.31 4.81 -7.09
N PHE A 110 11.97 4.75 -8.37
CA PHE A 110 11.54 3.51 -9.01
C PHE A 110 12.27 3.28 -10.32
N ARG A 111 12.62 2.03 -10.61
CA ARG A 111 13.22 1.67 -11.89
C ARG A 111 12.17 1.60 -13.00
N GLU A 112 12.63 1.69 -14.25
CA GLU A 112 11.74 1.64 -15.41
C GLU A 112 11.26 0.20 -15.65
N GLY A 113 9.96 -0.05 -15.51
CA GLY A 113 9.26 -1.19 -16.11
C GLY A 113 9.14 -2.49 -15.31
N LYS A 114 7.98 -3.14 -15.46
CA LYS A 114 7.64 -4.51 -15.00
C LYS A 114 8.44 -5.62 -15.71
N ASN A 115 9.16 -5.28 -16.78
CA ASN A 115 9.88 -6.24 -17.64
C ASN A 115 11.33 -6.48 -17.22
N CYS A 116 11.78 -5.94 -16.08
CA CYS A 116 13.10 -6.27 -15.51
C CYS A 116 13.21 -7.73 -15.00
N ARG A 117 12.26 -8.62 -15.34
CA ARG A 117 12.34 -10.07 -15.10
C ARG A 117 13.42 -10.74 -15.96
N GLU A 118 13.82 -10.13 -17.07
CA GLU A 118 14.88 -10.67 -17.93
C GLU A 118 16.26 -10.31 -17.39
N GLY A 119 16.78 -11.15 -16.48
CA GLY A 119 18.16 -11.65 -16.47
C GLY A 119 19.36 -10.69 -16.57
N ILE A 120 19.19 -9.37 -16.52
CA ILE A 120 20.32 -8.45 -16.48
C ILE A 120 20.92 -8.59 -15.09
N GLU A 121 22.02 -9.33 -15.01
CA GLU A 121 22.97 -9.31 -13.90
C GLU A 121 23.38 -7.86 -13.67
N PHE A 122 22.61 -7.16 -12.84
CA PHE A 122 22.96 -5.82 -12.44
C PHE A 122 24.28 -5.94 -11.67
N PRO A 123 25.28 -5.08 -11.91
CA PRO A 123 26.41 -5.00 -11.02
C PRO A 123 25.90 -4.52 -9.65
N LEU A 124 25.60 -5.49 -8.78
CA LEU A 124 25.01 -5.40 -7.44
C LEU A 124 25.81 -4.52 -6.46
N LEU A 125 26.87 -3.86 -6.93
CA LEU A 125 27.91 -3.28 -6.10
C LEU A 125 28.24 -1.82 -6.46
N HIS A 126 27.53 -1.17 -7.38
CA HIS A 126 27.76 0.27 -7.56
C HIS A 126 27.14 1.05 -6.39
N PRO A 127 27.88 1.89 -5.66
CA PRO A 127 27.35 2.73 -4.57
C PRO A 127 26.24 3.72 -4.99
N ASP A 128 25.95 3.81 -6.29
CA ASP A 128 24.90 4.67 -6.86
C ASP A 128 23.55 3.95 -6.88
N ASN A 129 23.56 2.63 -6.67
CA ASN A 129 22.37 1.79 -6.62
C ASN A 129 21.85 1.59 -5.20
N ASP A 130 22.67 1.87 -4.18
CA ASP A 130 22.24 1.79 -2.79
C ASP A 130 21.54 3.10 -2.38
N PRO A 131 20.21 3.07 -2.12
CA PRO A 131 19.48 4.28 -1.80
C PRO A 131 19.83 4.87 -0.43
N ILE A 132 20.31 4.06 0.53
CA ILE A 132 20.74 4.56 1.85
C ILE A 132 21.98 5.44 1.69
N LEU A 133 22.93 5.05 0.83
CA LEU A 133 24.09 5.89 0.53
C LEU A 133 23.73 7.10 -0.33
N LEU A 134 22.85 6.89 -1.31
CA LEU A 134 22.42 7.94 -2.22
C LEU A 134 21.75 9.11 -1.48
N LEU A 135 20.92 8.80 -0.48
CA LEU A 135 20.14 9.78 0.27
C LEU A 135 20.85 10.34 1.50
N GLN A 136 22.14 10.01 1.68
CA GLN A 136 22.95 10.50 2.79
C GLN A 136 22.89 12.04 2.99
N PRO A 137 22.88 12.88 1.93
CA PRO A 137 22.75 14.33 2.11
C PRO A 137 21.47 14.76 2.86
N PHE A 138 20.42 13.93 2.86
CA PHE A 138 19.11 14.24 3.45
C PHE A 138 18.84 13.48 4.75
N HIS A 139 19.85 12.84 5.36
CA HIS A 139 19.64 12.02 6.57
C HIS A 139 19.00 12.76 7.75
N LEU A 140 19.17 14.09 7.82
CA LEU A 140 18.55 14.95 8.85
C LEU A 140 17.17 15.48 8.47
N THR A 141 16.73 15.37 7.22
CA THR A 141 15.49 16.02 6.75
C THR A 141 14.47 15.03 6.22
N LEU A 142 14.92 13.89 5.72
CA LEU A 142 14.06 12.89 5.10
C LEU A 142 13.08 12.28 6.11
N GLN A 143 11.80 12.29 5.75
CA GLN A 143 10.67 11.79 6.57
C GLN A 143 10.00 10.57 5.94
N SER A 144 9.92 10.55 4.61
CA SER A 144 9.27 9.52 3.82
C SER A 144 10.18 9.05 2.70
N PHE A 145 10.29 7.73 2.53
CA PHE A 145 11.04 7.13 1.44
C PHE A 145 10.30 5.94 0.84
N ARG A 146 10.17 5.92 -0.48
CA ARG A 146 9.61 4.81 -1.24
C ARG A 146 10.55 4.34 -2.33
N THR A 147 10.78 3.04 -2.45
CA THR A 147 11.66 2.53 -3.51
C THR A 147 11.46 1.06 -3.86
N ASP A 148 11.88 0.71 -5.07
CA ASP A 148 12.12 -0.67 -5.54
C ASP A 148 13.61 -1.02 -5.68
N LEU A 149 14.48 -0.12 -5.24
CA LEU A 149 15.93 -0.30 -5.31
C LEU A 149 16.40 -1.25 -4.19
N PRO A 150 17.35 -2.15 -4.49
CA PRO A 150 17.90 -3.03 -3.47
C PRO A 150 18.73 -2.22 -2.46
N ILE A 151 18.71 -2.66 -1.20
CA ILE A 151 19.36 -1.99 -0.06
C ILE A 151 20.43 -2.91 0.50
N HIS A 152 21.69 -2.47 0.51
CA HIS A 152 22.82 -3.33 0.86
C HIS A 152 23.70 -2.77 2.00
N ALA A 153 23.68 -1.47 2.26
CA ALA A 153 24.65 -0.77 3.10
C ALA A 153 24.39 -0.85 4.62
N LEU A 154 25.42 -1.32 5.35
CA LEU A 154 25.60 -1.14 6.80
C LEU A 154 26.65 -0.03 7.03
N HIS A 155 26.25 1.24 7.03
CA HIS A 155 27.22 2.35 7.16
C HIS A 155 27.04 3.23 8.40
N GLY A 156 26.34 2.76 9.44
CA GLY A 156 26.09 3.55 10.65
C GLY A 156 25.32 4.86 10.39
N LEU A 157 24.86 5.06 9.15
CA LEU A 157 24.08 6.19 8.73
C LEU A 157 22.66 6.00 9.24
N ARG A 158 22.14 7.02 9.93
CA ARG A 158 20.83 6.98 10.56
C ARG A 158 19.98 8.14 10.06
N TYR A 159 18.75 7.84 9.68
CA TYR A 159 17.75 8.79 9.25
C TYR A 159 16.76 8.99 10.40
N LEU A 160 17.14 9.87 11.34
CA LEU A 160 16.41 10.02 12.60
C LEU A 160 15.00 10.62 12.43
N ASN A 161 14.75 11.33 11.33
CA ASN A 161 13.45 11.93 11.03
C ASN A 161 12.58 11.06 10.13
N MET A 162 13.08 9.90 9.68
CA MET A 162 12.30 9.01 8.82
C MET A 162 11.22 8.28 9.62
N THR A 163 9.97 8.52 9.25
CA THR A 163 8.79 7.91 9.86
C THR A 163 8.08 6.94 8.93
N THR A 164 8.28 7.05 7.61
CA THR A 164 7.58 6.23 6.61
C THR A 164 8.57 5.61 5.62
N LEU A 165 8.50 4.30 5.47
CA LEU A 165 9.30 3.53 4.53
C LEU A 165 8.39 2.60 3.73
N ASN A 166 8.46 2.67 2.41
CA ASN A 166 7.73 1.78 1.50
C ASN A 166 8.71 1.11 0.54
N LEU A 167 8.82 -0.21 0.64
CA LEU A 167 9.73 -1.04 -0.12
C LEU A 167 8.90 -1.96 -1.01
N GLY A 168 9.11 -1.93 -2.32
CA GLY A 168 8.34 -2.77 -3.24
C GLY A 168 9.23 -3.55 -4.19
N ASN A 169 8.95 -4.83 -4.39
CA ASN A 169 9.69 -5.70 -5.31
C ASN A 169 11.21 -5.72 -5.05
N ILE A 170 11.61 -5.68 -3.78
CA ILE A 170 13.02 -5.72 -3.36
C ILE A 170 13.47 -7.14 -3.04
N GLU A 171 14.78 -7.40 -3.17
CA GLU A 171 15.38 -8.62 -2.63
C GLU A 171 15.32 -8.59 -1.10
N LYS A 172 15.10 -9.77 -0.48
CA LYS A 172 14.96 -9.97 0.97
C LYS A 172 16.25 -9.55 1.70
N PRO A 173 16.29 -8.37 2.35
CA PRO A 173 17.49 -7.91 3.02
C PRO A 173 17.39 -8.17 4.52
N ALA A 174 18.54 -8.08 5.19
CA ALA A 174 18.60 -8.23 6.62
C ALA A 174 17.80 -7.12 7.34
N VAL A 175 16.80 -7.48 8.14
CA VAL A 175 15.93 -6.55 8.89
C VAL A 175 16.74 -5.59 9.76
N SER A 176 17.86 -6.07 10.30
CA SER A 176 18.81 -5.25 11.07
C SER A 176 19.31 -4.00 10.33
N ILE A 177 19.43 -4.05 8.99
CA ILE A 177 19.83 -2.88 8.18
C ILE A 177 18.78 -1.76 8.31
N TYR A 178 17.50 -2.13 8.26
CA TYR A 178 16.40 -1.18 8.36
C TYR A 178 16.22 -0.61 9.76
N VAL A 179 16.32 -1.47 10.78
CA VAL A 179 16.26 -1.01 12.18
C VAL A 179 17.38 -0.01 12.47
N ALA A 180 18.60 -0.32 12.02
CA ALA A 180 19.76 0.55 12.22
C ALA A 180 19.63 1.88 11.48
N ALA A 181 19.21 1.84 10.20
CA ALA A 181 19.09 3.03 9.36
C ALA A 181 17.89 3.92 9.74
N PHE A 182 16.77 3.32 10.17
CA PHE A 182 15.48 3.99 10.39
C PHE A 182 14.93 3.70 11.80
N PRO A 183 15.61 4.19 12.86
CA PRO A 183 15.27 3.80 14.23
C PRO A 183 13.93 4.37 14.73
N ASN A 184 13.45 5.46 14.13
CA ASN A 184 12.20 6.15 14.50
C ASN A 184 11.06 5.88 13.51
N LEU A 185 11.15 4.76 12.78
CA LEU A 185 10.14 4.38 11.80
C LEU A 185 8.79 4.17 12.51
N LEU A 186 7.72 4.67 11.89
CA LEU A 186 6.35 4.51 12.37
C LEU A 186 5.53 3.66 11.38
N ARG A 187 5.79 3.79 10.08
CA ARG A 187 5.04 3.14 9.01
C ARG A 187 5.99 2.39 8.10
N LEU A 188 5.75 1.09 7.96
CA LEU A 188 6.51 0.20 7.08
C LEU A 188 5.55 -0.46 6.10
N ALA A 189 5.75 -0.25 4.81
CA ALA A 189 5.11 -1.03 3.76
C ALA A 189 6.18 -1.85 3.05
N ILE A 190 5.95 -3.15 2.86
CA ILE A 190 6.93 -4.05 2.26
C ILE A 190 6.30 -4.98 1.24
N SER A 191 7.02 -5.22 0.16
CA SER A 191 6.77 -6.28 -0.81
C SER A 191 8.12 -6.81 -1.30
N PHE A 192 8.42 -8.08 -1.05
CA PHE A 192 9.61 -8.73 -1.56
C PHE A 192 9.36 -9.26 -2.96
N ARG A 193 10.44 -9.38 -3.74
CA ARG A 193 10.37 -10.09 -5.00
C ARG A 193 10.19 -11.59 -4.71
N THR A 194 9.06 -12.14 -5.11
CA THR A 194 8.86 -13.59 -5.21
C THR A 194 9.79 -14.12 -6.28
N THR A 195 10.94 -14.67 -5.86
CA THR A 195 11.75 -15.50 -6.75
C THR A 195 11.03 -16.84 -6.87
N ASP A 196 10.75 -17.29 -8.10
CA ASP A 196 9.84 -18.39 -8.51
C ASP A 196 10.05 -19.79 -7.87
N VAL A 197 10.82 -19.93 -6.79
CA VAL A 197 11.04 -21.19 -6.08
C VAL A 197 11.13 -20.95 -4.56
N LEU A 198 10.07 -20.42 -3.94
CA LEU A 198 9.96 -20.43 -2.49
C LEU A 198 9.47 -21.82 -2.06
N HIS A 199 10.41 -22.67 -1.66
CA HIS A 199 10.05 -23.80 -0.81
C HIS A 199 9.60 -23.26 0.56
N PRO A 200 8.48 -23.76 1.14
CA PRO A 200 7.97 -23.34 2.45
C PRO A 200 8.99 -23.39 3.59
N SER A 201 10.02 -24.24 3.48
CA SER A 201 11.12 -24.32 4.45
C SER A 201 11.96 -23.04 4.51
N GLY A 202 12.14 -22.34 3.39
CA GLY A 202 12.99 -21.14 3.31
C GLY A 202 12.41 -19.95 4.07
N GLU A 203 11.08 -19.82 4.13
CA GLU A 203 10.41 -18.71 4.81
C GLU A 203 10.59 -18.78 6.32
N SER A 204 10.47 -19.98 6.90
CA SER A 204 10.68 -20.20 8.33
C SER A 204 12.13 -19.95 8.74
N ASP A 205 13.10 -20.33 7.91
CA ASP A 205 14.52 -20.05 8.15
C ASP A 205 14.83 -18.55 8.05
N ASN A 206 14.29 -17.86 7.04
CA ASN A 206 14.41 -16.41 6.90
C ASN A 206 13.81 -15.67 8.10
N ARG A 207 12.61 -16.06 8.54
CA ARG A 207 11.97 -15.49 9.73
C ARG A 207 12.84 -15.67 10.97
N ARG A 208 13.35 -16.88 11.22
CA ARG A 208 14.24 -17.18 12.36
C ARG A 208 15.49 -16.32 12.33
N LEU A 209 16.08 -16.13 11.15
CA LEU A 209 17.23 -15.25 10.96
C LEU A 209 16.87 -13.79 11.26
N SER A 210 15.75 -13.29 10.76
CA SER A 210 15.25 -11.93 11.02
C SER A 210 15.02 -11.67 12.51
N ILE A 211 14.44 -12.63 13.24
CA ILE A 211 14.26 -12.56 14.69
C ILE A 211 15.62 -12.53 15.39
N ALA A 212 16.53 -13.45 15.04
CA ALA A 212 17.86 -13.51 15.64
C ALA A 212 18.63 -12.20 15.43
N GLN A 213 18.53 -11.59 14.26
CA GLN A 213 19.12 -10.29 13.96
C GLN A 213 18.52 -9.17 14.80
N GLN A 214 17.20 -9.12 14.99
CA GLN A 214 16.55 -8.11 15.84
C GLN A 214 16.89 -8.27 17.32
N VAL A 215 17.12 -9.50 17.78
CA VAL A 215 17.63 -9.75 19.13
C VAL A 215 19.09 -9.29 19.26
N GLN A 216 19.90 -9.45 18.22
CA GLN A 216 21.31 -9.11 18.23
C GLN A 216 21.60 -7.60 18.02
N TYR A 217 20.83 -6.93 17.17
CA TYR A 217 21.10 -5.58 16.67
C TYR A 217 20.01 -4.55 17.02
N ASP A 218 19.25 -4.84 18.08
CA ASP A 218 18.01 -4.15 18.47
C ASP A 218 16.86 -4.31 17.45
N THR A 219 15.68 -3.88 17.86
CA THR A 219 14.45 -3.83 17.05
C THR A 219 13.84 -2.43 17.12
N TRP A 220 12.83 -2.14 16.30
CA TRP A 220 12.05 -0.91 16.45
C TRP A 220 11.36 -0.90 17.82
N ARG A 221 11.21 0.30 18.41
CA ARG A 221 10.50 0.42 19.69
C ARG A 221 9.04 0.02 19.57
N SER A 222 8.40 0.46 18.49
CA SER A 222 7.01 0.20 18.13
C SER A 222 6.77 0.73 16.71
N LEU A 223 5.86 0.10 15.97
CA LEU A 223 5.38 0.62 14.70
C LEU A 223 3.91 1.03 14.83
N ASP A 224 3.51 2.11 14.16
CA ASP A 224 2.11 2.52 14.07
C ASP A 224 1.37 1.68 13.03
N LYS A 225 2.00 1.45 11.87
CA LYS A 225 1.41 0.64 10.79
C LYS A 225 2.45 -0.21 10.09
N VAL A 226 2.11 -1.47 9.83
CA VAL A 226 2.84 -2.37 8.93
C VAL A 226 1.89 -2.86 7.84
N GLU A 227 2.35 -2.84 6.59
CA GLU A 227 1.55 -3.22 5.41
C GLU A 227 2.39 -4.11 4.47
N GLY A 228 1.80 -5.18 3.93
CA GLY A 228 2.50 -6.06 2.99
C GLY A 228 1.79 -7.38 2.74
N GLU A 229 2.35 -8.21 1.85
CA GLU A 229 1.90 -9.59 1.63
C GLU A 229 2.21 -10.45 2.86
N LEU A 230 1.39 -11.49 3.11
CA LEU A 230 1.45 -12.27 4.36
C LEU A 230 2.83 -12.91 4.60
N ASP A 231 3.38 -13.52 3.56
CA ASP A 231 4.70 -14.15 3.55
C ASP A 231 5.81 -13.13 3.84
N ASP A 232 5.74 -11.94 3.24
CA ASP A 232 6.68 -10.86 3.47
C ASP A 232 6.67 -10.38 4.92
N LEU A 233 5.47 -10.16 5.47
CA LEU A 233 5.29 -9.76 6.85
C LEU A 233 5.73 -10.85 7.84
N TYR A 234 5.46 -12.12 7.51
CA TYR A 234 5.92 -13.26 8.31
C TYR A 234 7.45 -13.35 8.33
N MET A 235 8.11 -13.22 7.16
CA MET A 235 9.56 -13.29 7.02
C MET A 235 10.29 -12.14 7.72
N LEU A 236 9.67 -10.97 7.87
CA LEU A 236 10.22 -9.87 8.67
C LEU A 236 10.46 -10.28 10.14
N GLY A 237 9.70 -11.26 10.65
CA GLY A 237 9.88 -11.76 12.01
C GLY A 237 9.84 -10.64 13.05
N LEU A 238 8.91 -9.69 12.92
CA LEU A 238 8.82 -8.50 13.77
C LEU A 238 8.79 -8.87 15.26
N THR A 239 9.70 -8.32 16.05
CA THR A 239 9.76 -8.56 17.51
C THR A 239 9.21 -7.38 18.33
N CYS A 240 8.72 -6.34 17.67
CA CYS A 240 8.19 -5.13 18.29
C CYS A 240 6.67 -5.07 18.20
N PRO A 241 5.99 -4.35 19.11
CA PRO A 241 4.55 -4.12 19.00
C PRO A 241 4.23 -3.25 17.77
N VAL A 242 3.15 -3.59 17.09
CA VAL A 242 2.59 -2.85 15.95
C VAL A 242 1.18 -2.44 16.31
N ASN A 243 0.77 -1.19 16.06
CA ASN A 243 -0.60 -0.77 16.34
C ASN A 243 -1.59 -1.31 15.29
N GLU A 244 -1.26 -1.16 14.01
CA GLU A 244 -2.06 -1.62 12.87
C GLU A 244 -1.25 -2.53 11.93
N VAL A 245 -1.77 -3.72 11.64
CA VAL A 245 -1.22 -4.65 10.64
C VAL A 245 -2.20 -4.78 9.49
N GLU A 246 -1.76 -4.45 8.28
CA GLU A 246 -2.52 -4.63 7.04
C GLU A 246 -1.85 -5.68 6.17
N ILE A 247 -2.49 -6.85 6.07
CA ILE A 247 -2.07 -7.92 5.18
C ILE A 247 -2.82 -7.71 3.87
N VAL A 248 -2.10 -7.53 2.77
CA VAL A 248 -2.69 -7.36 1.43
C VAL A 248 -2.46 -8.61 0.59
N GLY A 249 -3.39 -8.90 -0.32
CA GLY A 249 -3.20 -9.93 -1.35
C GLY A 249 -3.03 -11.33 -0.76
N ILE A 250 -3.87 -11.73 0.19
CA ILE A 250 -3.94 -13.14 0.60
C ILE A 250 -4.48 -13.93 -0.60
N PHE A 251 -3.57 -14.61 -1.31
CA PHE A 251 -3.90 -15.44 -2.45
C PHE A 251 -4.19 -16.88 -2.02
N MET A 252 -5.17 -17.48 -2.71
CA MET A 252 -5.39 -18.92 -2.64
C MET A 252 -4.18 -19.67 -3.16
N PRO A 253 -3.68 -20.71 -2.46
CA PRO A 253 -2.89 -21.72 -3.13
C PRO A 253 -3.75 -22.30 -4.26
N TYR A 254 -3.14 -22.49 -5.44
CA TYR A 254 -3.87 -22.94 -6.64
C TYR A 254 -4.81 -24.13 -6.30
N PRO A 255 -6.08 -24.10 -6.77
CA PRO A 255 -7.20 -24.93 -6.28
C PRO A 255 -7.05 -26.46 -6.48
N PHE A 256 -5.90 -26.93 -6.97
CA PHE A 256 -5.67 -28.35 -7.28
C PHE A 256 -4.92 -29.11 -6.19
N SER A 257 -4.67 -28.51 -5.03
CA SER A 257 -4.17 -29.25 -3.88
C SER A 257 -4.66 -28.65 -2.57
N CYS A 258 -5.60 -29.32 -1.90
CA CYS A 258 -5.73 -29.28 -0.43
C CYS A 258 -4.46 -29.87 0.17
N SER A 259 -3.37 -29.11 0.03
CA SER A 259 -2.03 -29.45 0.43
C SER A 259 -1.86 -28.97 1.88
N PRO A 260 -0.93 -29.54 2.65
CA PRO A 260 -0.57 -29.03 3.99
C PRO A 260 -0.23 -27.53 4.04
N GLU A 261 -0.10 -26.85 2.90
CA GLU A 261 0.13 -25.40 2.78
C GLU A 261 -1.03 -24.54 3.31
N ASP A 262 -2.29 -25.02 3.32
CA ASP A 262 -3.42 -24.23 3.87
C ASP A 262 -3.24 -23.96 5.38
N THR A 263 -2.59 -24.88 6.09
CA THR A 263 -2.23 -24.70 7.50
C THR A 263 -1.06 -23.74 7.70
N ALA A 264 -0.24 -23.52 6.66
CA ALA A 264 0.93 -22.66 6.76
C ALA A 264 0.54 -21.18 6.84
N GLN A 265 -0.39 -20.71 6.02
CA GLN A 265 -0.82 -19.29 6.05
C GLN A 265 -1.47 -18.92 7.39
N ALA A 266 -2.36 -19.77 7.91
CA ALA A 266 -2.95 -19.53 9.23
C ALA A 266 -1.91 -19.53 10.35
N HIS A 267 -0.92 -20.43 10.27
CA HIS A 267 0.23 -20.43 11.17
C HIS A 267 1.04 -19.12 11.04
N MET A 268 1.26 -18.60 9.84
CA MET A 268 1.94 -17.32 9.63
C MET A 268 1.19 -16.14 10.24
N ILE A 269 -0.13 -16.06 10.02
CA ILE A 269 -0.99 -15.03 10.63
C ILE A 269 -0.88 -15.14 12.15
N ARG A 270 -1.04 -16.34 12.71
CA ARG A 270 -0.95 -16.56 14.16
C ARG A 270 0.40 -16.10 14.72
N GLU A 271 1.51 -16.50 14.11
CA GLU A 271 2.85 -16.08 14.51
C GLU A 271 3.05 -14.56 14.42
N LEU A 272 2.51 -13.93 13.36
CA LEU A 272 2.54 -12.48 13.19
C LEU A 272 1.74 -11.78 14.30
N MET A 273 0.52 -12.24 14.59
CA MET A 273 -0.32 -11.67 15.66
C MET A 273 0.31 -11.82 17.05
N MET A 274 0.92 -12.98 17.33
CA MET A 274 1.58 -13.24 18.61
C MET A 274 2.78 -12.32 18.87
N CYS A 275 3.56 -12.04 17.82
CA CYS A 275 4.77 -11.23 17.92
C CYS A 275 4.46 -9.73 17.83
N ALA A 276 3.68 -9.31 16.84
CA ALA A 276 3.35 -7.90 16.60
C ALA A 276 2.27 -7.37 17.56
N ARG A 277 1.41 -8.23 18.10
CA ARG A 277 0.31 -7.89 19.02
C ARG A 277 -0.52 -6.68 18.56
N PRO A 278 -1.05 -6.71 17.32
CA PRO A 278 -1.79 -5.59 16.79
C PRO A 278 -3.07 -5.29 17.55
N ARG A 279 -3.42 -4.01 17.59
CA ARG A 279 -4.74 -3.54 18.03
C ARG A 279 -5.71 -3.48 16.87
N ARG A 280 -5.21 -3.26 15.66
CA ARG A 280 -6.01 -3.17 14.45
C ARG A 280 -5.43 -4.10 13.40
N VAL A 281 -6.27 -4.92 12.81
CA VAL A 281 -5.89 -5.84 11.74
C VAL A 281 -6.77 -5.58 10.54
N VAL A 282 -6.15 -5.39 9.38
CA VAL A 282 -6.83 -5.32 8.08
C VAL A 282 -6.37 -6.53 7.27
N LEU A 283 -7.29 -7.37 6.82
CA LEU A 283 -7.01 -8.53 5.98
C LEU A 283 -7.60 -8.30 4.60
N GLY A 284 -6.73 -8.18 3.61
CA GLY A 284 -7.05 -8.06 2.19
C GLY A 284 -7.02 -9.42 1.50
N PHE A 285 -8.16 -9.89 1.04
CA PHE A 285 -8.35 -11.14 0.32
C PHE A 285 -8.61 -10.88 -1.15
N VAL A 286 -8.19 -11.80 -2.01
CA VAL A 286 -8.63 -11.88 -3.40
C VAL A 286 -9.47 -13.16 -3.53
N GLY A 287 -10.77 -12.99 -3.76
CA GLY A 287 -11.78 -14.05 -3.75
C GLY A 287 -12.31 -14.39 -2.34
N THR A 288 -13.36 -15.20 -2.29
CA THR A 288 -14.04 -15.61 -1.03
C THR A 288 -13.62 -16.99 -0.51
N ALA A 289 -13.09 -17.85 -1.37
CA ALA A 289 -12.83 -19.26 -1.08
C ALA A 289 -11.88 -19.50 0.11
N TRP A 290 -10.91 -18.61 0.34
CA TRP A 290 -9.90 -18.77 1.39
C TRP A 290 -10.51 -18.91 2.78
N LEU A 291 -11.55 -18.13 3.09
CA LEU A 291 -12.23 -18.14 4.38
C LEU A 291 -13.16 -19.35 4.56
N VAL A 292 -13.64 -19.93 3.45
CA VAL A 292 -14.53 -21.09 3.47
C VAL A 292 -13.75 -22.37 3.73
N ASP A 293 -12.63 -22.54 3.03
CA ASP A 293 -11.83 -23.76 3.11
C ASP A 293 -10.99 -23.85 4.40
N THR A 294 -10.61 -22.69 4.96
CA THR A 294 -9.78 -22.66 6.15
C THR A 294 -10.61 -22.70 7.44
N TRP A 295 -10.86 -23.93 7.91
CA TRP A 295 -11.20 -24.20 9.34
C TRP A 295 -10.16 -23.59 10.32
N ASN A 296 -9.03 -23.12 9.79
CA ASN A 296 -7.97 -22.45 10.53
C ASN A 296 -8.33 -21.06 11.07
N PHE A 297 -9.42 -20.42 10.62
CA PHE A 297 -9.81 -19.14 11.22
C PHE A 297 -10.42 -19.29 12.62
N GLU A 298 -11.08 -20.43 12.89
CA GLU A 298 -11.50 -20.80 14.25
C GLU A 298 -10.29 -20.88 15.18
N PHE A 299 -9.17 -21.42 14.68
CA PHE A 299 -7.90 -21.48 15.40
C PHE A 299 -7.30 -20.10 15.70
N LEU A 300 -7.48 -19.11 14.81
CA LEU A 300 -7.09 -17.72 15.11
C LEU A 300 -7.93 -17.16 16.25
N CYS A 301 -9.21 -17.50 16.31
CA CYS A 301 -10.14 -17.01 17.34
C CYS A 301 -9.88 -17.57 18.74
N GLU A 302 -9.31 -18.77 18.85
CA GLU A 302 -8.89 -19.34 20.13
C GLU A 302 -7.71 -18.59 20.75
N GLU A 303 -7.00 -17.77 19.97
CA GLU A 303 -5.76 -17.16 20.43
C GLU A 303 -5.95 -15.94 21.32
N THR A 304 -5.19 -15.93 22.40
CA THR A 304 -5.14 -14.80 23.35
C THR A 304 -4.67 -13.50 22.69
N ALA A 305 -3.91 -13.58 21.60
CA ALA A 305 -3.47 -12.41 20.84
C ALA A 305 -4.64 -11.63 20.21
N LEU A 306 -5.72 -12.30 19.80
CA LEU A 306 -6.90 -11.62 19.27
C LEU A 306 -7.76 -10.97 20.35
N GLN A 307 -7.59 -11.34 21.62
CA GLN A 307 -8.34 -10.72 22.72
C GLN A 307 -7.94 -9.25 22.95
N SER A 308 -6.74 -8.84 22.52
CA SER A 308 -6.30 -7.44 22.57
C SER A 308 -6.71 -6.62 21.35
N LEU A 309 -7.38 -7.23 20.37
CA LEU A 309 -7.77 -6.57 19.15
C LEU A 309 -8.90 -5.56 19.43
N GLU A 310 -8.69 -4.31 19.01
CA GLU A 310 -9.67 -3.23 19.07
C GLU A 310 -10.46 -3.14 17.76
N SER A 311 -9.89 -3.57 16.63
CA SER A 311 -10.53 -3.52 15.31
C SER A 311 -10.06 -4.65 14.39
N LEU A 312 -11.00 -5.30 13.71
CA LEU A 312 -10.75 -6.21 12.60
C LEU A 312 -11.45 -5.69 11.34
N GLU A 313 -10.75 -5.62 10.23
CA GLU A 313 -11.31 -5.21 8.95
C GLU A 313 -10.99 -6.27 7.90
N PHE A 314 -12.01 -6.77 7.21
CA PHE A 314 -11.86 -7.63 6.04
C PHE A 314 -12.09 -6.78 4.79
N ARG A 315 -11.18 -6.88 3.82
CA ARG A 315 -11.32 -6.30 2.48
C ARG A 315 -11.23 -7.43 1.48
N VAL A 316 -12.36 -7.82 0.91
CA VAL A 316 -12.43 -8.89 -0.08
C VAL A 316 -12.55 -8.26 -1.44
N ILE A 317 -11.55 -8.45 -2.29
CA ILE A 317 -11.64 -8.14 -3.71
C ILE A 317 -12.29 -9.33 -4.38
N VAL A 318 -13.50 -9.15 -4.91
CA VAL A 318 -14.25 -10.22 -5.58
C VAL A 318 -13.89 -10.22 -7.05
N GLY A 319 -13.23 -11.28 -7.51
CA GLY A 319 -12.55 -11.33 -8.79
C GLY A 319 -13.37 -12.04 -9.86
N GLU A 320 -13.86 -13.25 -9.54
CA GLU A 320 -14.57 -14.11 -10.48
C GLU A 320 -16.01 -14.30 -9.99
N PRO A 321 -17.00 -13.67 -10.64
CA PRO A 321 -18.37 -13.59 -10.10
C PRO A 321 -19.00 -14.95 -9.84
N HIS A 322 -18.84 -15.92 -10.76
CA HIS A 322 -19.49 -17.22 -10.63
C HIS A 322 -18.91 -18.07 -9.49
N GLU A 323 -17.58 -18.22 -9.41
CA GLU A 323 -16.96 -19.01 -8.33
C GLU A 323 -17.13 -18.32 -6.97
N ASP A 324 -16.93 -17.00 -6.91
CA ASP A 324 -17.04 -16.26 -5.64
C ASP A 324 -18.49 -16.19 -5.13
N ALA A 325 -19.49 -16.18 -6.02
CA ALA A 325 -20.91 -16.17 -5.64
C ALA A 325 -21.34 -17.51 -5.01
N GLU A 326 -20.88 -18.64 -5.54
CA GLU A 326 -21.16 -19.96 -4.96
C GLU A 326 -20.63 -20.08 -3.52
N HIS A 327 -19.48 -19.47 -3.24
CA HIS A 327 -18.84 -19.51 -1.93
C HIS A 327 -19.24 -18.36 -0.99
N MET A 328 -20.04 -17.40 -1.46
CA MET A 328 -20.36 -16.20 -0.66
C MET A 328 -21.20 -16.52 0.58
N GLU A 329 -22.17 -17.43 0.50
CA GLU A 329 -22.98 -17.82 1.66
C GLU A 329 -22.12 -18.51 2.74
N ASP A 330 -21.24 -19.41 2.31
CA ASP A 330 -20.28 -20.08 3.20
C ASP A 330 -19.30 -19.08 3.80
N PHE A 331 -18.82 -18.12 3.00
CA PHE A 331 -17.93 -17.05 3.46
C PHE A 331 -18.60 -16.22 4.56
N LEU A 332 -19.83 -15.75 4.33
CA LEU A 332 -20.57 -14.96 5.31
C LEU A 332 -20.85 -15.77 6.59
N THR A 333 -21.12 -17.07 6.45
CA THR A 333 -21.26 -17.99 7.58
C THR A 333 -19.95 -18.10 8.38
N CYS A 334 -18.80 -18.21 7.71
CA CYS A 334 -17.49 -18.19 8.37
C CYS A 334 -17.24 -16.86 9.08
N VAL A 335 -17.58 -15.72 8.47
CA VAL A 335 -17.44 -14.41 9.11
C VAL A 335 -18.30 -14.33 10.38
N ASP A 336 -19.53 -14.87 10.36
CA ASP A 336 -20.39 -14.93 11.54
C ASP A 336 -19.77 -15.77 12.68
N ILE A 337 -19.11 -16.89 12.36
CA ILE A 337 -18.38 -17.72 13.34
C ILE A 337 -17.21 -16.93 13.95
N VAL A 338 -16.45 -16.24 13.11
CA VAL A 338 -15.33 -15.40 13.54
C VAL A 338 -15.81 -14.29 14.47
N LEU A 339 -16.86 -13.57 14.09
CA LEU A 339 -17.47 -12.53 14.92
C LEU A 339 -17.99 -13.03 16.25
N SER A 340 -18.59 -14.21 16.27
CA SER A 340 -19.09 -14.83 17.49
C SER A 340 -17.97 -15.17 18.47
N SER A 341 -16.75 -15.34 17.96
CA SER A 341 -15.57 -15.73 18.73
C SER A 341 -14.68 -14.54 19.09
N LEU A 342 -14.77 -13.43 18.34
CA LEU A 342 -14.03 -12.21 18.65
C LEU A 342 -14.55 -11.56 19.94
N GLY A 343 -13.61 -11.13 20.79
CA GLY A 343 -13.89 -10.22 21.91
C GLY A 343 -14.45 -8.87 21.43
N PRO A 344 -14.57 -7.82 22.27
CA PRO A 344 -15.33 -6.58 22.01
C PRO A 344 -14.76 -5.65 20.90
N ALA A 345 -14.08 -6.19 19.91
CA ALA A 345 -13.49 -5.47 18.79
C ALA A 345 -14.55 -4.78 17.92
N ARG A 346 -14.13 -3.79 17.13
CA ARG A 346 -14.95 -3.30 16.02
C ARG A 346 -14.70 -4.18 14.82
N PHE A 347 -15.73 -4.46 14.05
CA PHE A 347 -15.57 -5.23 12.83
C PHE A 347 -16.02 -4.41 11.62
N SER A 348 -15.26 -4.48 10.52
CA SER A 348 -15.64 -3.92 9.24
C SER A 348 -15.44 -4.95 8.13
N LEU A 349 -16.40 -5.09 7.23
CA LEU A 349 -16.29 -5.92 6.03
C LEU A 349 -16.48 -5.04 4.80
N THR A 350 -15.49 -5.02 3.92
CA THR A 350 -15.57 -4.41 2.60
C THR A 350 -15.57 -5.51 1.56
N LEU A 351 -16.62 -5.57 0.75
CA LEU A 351 -16.66 -6.41 -0.45
C LEU A 351 -16.50 -5.48 -1.66
N ASP A 352 -15.44 -5.70 -2.45
CA ASP A 352 -14.99 -4.80 -3.52
C ASP A 352 -14.95 -5.54 -4.87
N TRP A 353 -15.90 -5.21 -5.73
CA TRP A 353 -16.00 -5.68 -7.11
C TRP A 353 -15.41 -4.69 -8.12
N SER A 354 -14.65 -3.68 -7.68
CA SER A 354 -14.00 -2.71 -8.58
C SER A 354 -13.04 -3.36 -9.59
N GLN A 355 -12.57 -4.56 -9.29
CA GLN A 355 -11.70 -5.36 -10.15
C GLN A 355 -12.41 -6.47 -10.92
N ALA A 356 -13.73 -6.65 -10.73
CA ALA A 356 -14.46 -7.71 -11.41
C ALA A 356 -14.57 -7.40 -12.90
N GLU A 357 -13.95 -8.23 -13.73
CA GLU A 357 -14.06 -8.11 -15.19
C GLU A 357 -15.40 -8.70 -15.67
N PRO A 358 -16.10 -8.07 -16.62
CA PRO A 358 -17.28 -8.66 -17.23
C PRO A 358 -16.93 -9.99 -17.90
N GLN A 359 -17.60 -11.08 -17.52
CA GLN A 359 -17.42 -12.38 -18.15
C GLN A 359 -18.48 -12.59 -19.23
N MET A 360 -18.09 -13.29 -20.29
CA MET A 360 -19.02 -13.73 -21.32
C MET A 360 -19.53 -15.10 -20.91
N ASP A 361 -20.83 -15.22 -20.63
CA ASP A 361 -21.44 -16.51 -20.37
C ASP A 361 -21.39 -17.33 -21.68
N VAL A 362 -20.75 -18.49 -21.58
CA VAL A 362 -20.51 -19.39 -22.72
C VAL A 362 -21.82 -19.99 -23.23
N GLU A 363 -22.82 -20.18 -22.36
CA GLU A 363 -24.09 -20.81 -22.74
C GLU A 363 -25.04 -19.81 -23.42
N SER A 364 -25.20 -18.61 -22.86
CA SER A 364 -26.09 -17.58 -23.41
C SER A 364 -25.43 -16.68 -24.45
N GLY A 365 -24.09 -16.62 -24.49
CA GLY A 365 -23.34 -15.66 -25.29
C GLY A 365 -23.54 -14.21 -24.87
N LEU A 366 -24.16 -13.98 -23.70
CA LEU A 366 -24.38 -12.65 -23.14
C LEU A 366 -23.24 -12.31 -22.18
N LEU A 367 -22.91 -11.02 -22.12
CA LEU A 367 -22.07 -10.47 -21.05
C LEU A 367 -22.89 -10.52 -19.77
N VAL A 368 -22.58 -11.47 -18.89
CA VAL A 368 -23.13 -11.50 -17.55
C VAL A 368 -22.28 -10.55 -16.73
N THR A 369 -22.91 -9.47 -16.27
CA THR A 369 -22.25 -8.59 -15.33
C THR A 369 -22.40 -9.20 -13.94
N PRO A 370 -21.35 -9.21 -13.10
CA PRO A 370 -21.39 -9.65 -11.70
C PRO A 370 -22.60 -9.15 -10.90
N TRP A 371 -23.15 -8.01 -11.33
CA TRP A 371 -24.28 -7.32 -10.75
C TRP A 371 -25.59 -8.09 -10.65
N ASP A 372 -25.94 -8.87 -11.66
CA ASP A 372 -27.27 -9.50 -11.68
C ASP A 372 -27.33 -10.59 -10.60
N GLU A 373 -26.25 -11.36 -10.44
CA GLU A 373 -26.11 -12.35 -9.37
C GLU A 373 -26.02 -11.69 -7.97
N LEU A 374 -25.36 -10.53 -7.86
CA LEU A 374 -25.27 -9.79 -6.60
C LEU A 374 -26.59 -9.19 -6.12
N ARG A 375 -27.50 -8.82 -7.03
CA ARG A 375 -28.84 -8.39 -6.63
C ARG A 375 -29.67 -9.55 -6.10
N ASP A 376 -29.41 -10.76 -6.62
CA ASP A 376 -30.13 -11.97 -6.26
C ASP A 376 -29.60 -12.58 -4.95
N LEU A 377 -28.31 -12.43 -4.66
CA LEU A 377 -27.76 -12.58 -3.32
C LEU A 377 -28.50 -11.60 -2.41
N ALA A 378 -29.38 -12.11 -1.56
CA ALA A 378 -30.12 -11.35 -0.56
C ALA A 378 -29.17 -10.79 0.53
N LEU A 379 -28.19 -10.00 0.11
CA LEU A 379 -27.14 -9.38 0.90
C LEU A 379 -27.77 -8.59 2.04
N ASP A 380 -28.89 -7.90 1.80
CA ASP A 380 -29.57 -7.15 2.86
C ASP A 380 -30.11 -8.05 3.98
N GLU A 381 -30.54 -9.27 3.67
CA GLU A 381 -30.96 -10.25 4.68
C GLU A 381 -29.76 -10.83 5.43
N HIS A 382 -28.69 -11.17 4.70
CA HIS A 382 -27.44 -11.66 5.29
C HIS A 382 -26.79 -10.61 6.18
N VAL A 383 -26.65 -9.38 5.69
CA VAL A 383 -26.21 -8.20 6.43
C VAL A 383 -27.09 -8.00 7.65
N SER A 384 -28.42 -8.10 7.52
CA SER A 384 -29.31 -7.96 8.68
C SER A 384 -29.13 -9.07 9.72
N CYS A 385 -28.90 -10.31 9.29
CA CYS A 385 -28.61 -11.44 10.19
C CYS A 385 -27.25 -11.26 10.88
N PHE A 386 -26.23 -10.94 10.11
CA PHE A 386 -24.87 -10.61 10.53
C PHE A 386 -24.83 -9.45 11.55
N LEU A 387 -25.59 -8.38 11.31
CA LEU A 387 -25.67 -7.24 12.22
C LEU A 387 -26.44 -7.58 13.50
N ARG A 388 -27.38 -8.53 13.47
CA ARG A 388 -28.12 -9.00 14.65
C ARG A 388 -27.29 -9.97 15.50
N SER A 389 -26.44 -10.78 14.89
CA SER A 389 -25.55 -11.71 15.59
C SER A 389 -24.41 -10.97 16.29
N SER A 390 -23.92 -9.89 15.68
CA SER A 390 -22.87 -9.05 16.24
C SER A 390 -23.33 -8.36 17.53
N ARG A 391 -22.60 -8.60 18.62
CA ARG A 391 -22.74 -7.83 19.86
C ARG A 391 -22.05 -6.46 19.79
N GLN A 392 -21.37 -6.18 18.69
CA GLN A 392 -20.39 -5.11 18.54
C GLN A 392 -20.80 -4.10 17.47
N ALA A 393 -20.04 -3.01 17.35
CA ALA A 393 -20.20 -2.09 16.23
C ALA A 393 -19.62 -2.78 14.98
N SER A 394 -20.50 -3.04 14.02
CA SER A 394 -20.17 -3.68 12.76
C SER A 394 -20.51 -2.76 11.59
N GLU A 395 -19.57 -2.62 10.67
CA GLU A 395 -19.71 -1.85 9.45
C GLU A 395 -19.56 -2.78 8.25
N MET A 396 -20.38 -2.58 7.22
CA MET A 396 -20.25 -3.28 5.96
C MET A 396 -20.25 -2.28 4.81
N HIS A 397 -19.30 -2.43 3.90
CA HIS A 397 -19.11 -1.60 2.73
C HIS A 397 -19.18 -2.47 1.49
N LEU A 398 -20.01 -2.08 0.54
CA LEU A 398 -20.09 -2.70 -0.78
C LEU A 398 -19.55 -1.68 -1.78
N VAL A 399 -18.53 -2.07 -2.55
CA VAL A 399 -17.94 -1.24 -3.60
C VAL A 399 -18.08 -1.99 -4.91
N GLY A 400 -18.78 -1.43 -5.90
CA GLY A 400 -18.92 -2.13 -7.19
C GLY A 400 -18.01 -1.63 -8.31
N PRO A 401 -18.14 -2.19 -9.52
CA PRO A 401 -17.18 -2.06 -10.62
C PRO A 401 -16.97 -0.62 -11.10
N ASP A 402 -18.01 0.21 -11.03
CA ASP A 402 -17.98 1.64 -11.40
C ASP A 402 -17.63 2.56 -10.21
N GLY A 403 -17.22 1.99 -9.06
CA GLY A 403 -16.76 2.71 -7.89
C GLY A 403 -17.87 3.33 -7.03
N TRP A 404 -19.16 3.01 -7.29
CA TRP A 404 -20.21 3.32 -6.31
C TRP A 404 -19.93 2.56 -5.02
N ARG A 405 -20.42 3.15 -3.93
CA ARG A 405 -20.24 2.63 -2.58
C ARG A 405 -21.58 2.63 -1.87
N ARG A 406 -21.94 1.52 -1.26
CA ARG A 406 -23.07 1.40 -0.31
C ARG A 406 -22.52 1.02 1.05
N ASP A 407 -22.83 1.85 2.03
CA ASP A 407 -22.43 1.63 3.42
C ASP A 407 -23.63 1.17 4.22
N VAL A 408 -23.48 0.06 4.94
CA VAL A 408 -24.47 -0.43 5.91
C VAL A 408 -23.79 -0.43 7.27
N VAL A 409 -24.30 0.39 8.18
CA VAL A 409 -23.70 0.57 9.52
C VAL A 409 -24.69 0.12 10.58
N HIS A 410 -24.24 -0.76 11.48
CA HIS A 410 -24.99 -1.13 12.67
C HIS A 410 -24.31 -0.65 13.93
N TYR A 411 -25.05 0.17 14.68
CA TYR A 411 -24.67 0.52 16.03
C TYR A 411 -25.43 -0.39 16.99
N SER A 412 -24.72 -1.34 17.59
CA SER A 412 -25.24 -2.06 18.77
C SER A 412 -25.58 -1.01 19.83
N MET A 413 -26.87 -0.78 20.06
CA MET A 413 -27.30 0.03 21.19
C MET A 413 -27.01 -0.79 22.43
N ALA A 414 -25.86 -0.52 23.07
CA ALA A 414 -25.58 -1.06 24.39
C ALA A 414 -26.85 -0.87 25.24
N PRO A 415 -27.38 -1.93 25.87
CA PRO A 415 -28.62 -1.84 26.63
C PRO A 415 -28.45 -0.71 27.63
N ARG A 416 -29.13 0.41 27.38
CA ARG A 416 -29.12 1.56 28.28
C ARG A 416 -29.53 0.98 29.63
N SER A 417 -28.61 1.02 30.60
CA SER A 417 -28.93 0.68 31.99
C SER A 417 -30.17 1.48 32.34
N SER A 418 -31.29 0.78 32.46
CA SER A 418 -32.64 1.34 32.50
C SER A 418 -32.76 2.37 33.62
N GLY A 419 -32.85 3.65 33.25
CA GLY A 419 -32.95 4.73 34.24
C GLY A 419 -33.33 6.12 33.69
N SER A 420 -33.75 6.25 32.42
CA SER A 420 -34.27 7.53 31.91
C SER A 420 -35.05 7.31 30.61
N GLU A 421 -36.36 7.56 30.66
CA GLU A 421 -37.27 7.61 29.51
C GLU A 421 -37.01 8.90 28.70
N ILE A 422 -36.68 8.77 27.41
CA ILE A 422 -36.72 9.86 26.42
C ILE A 422 -37.25 9.29 25.08
N PRO A 423 -38.09 10.04 24.32
CA PRO A 423 -38.84 9.52 23.18
C PRO A 423 -37.99 9.32 21.93
N VAL A 424 -38.37 8.31 21.15
CA VAL A 424 -37.75 7.87 19.89
C VAL A 424 -38.17 8.78 18.71
N ALA A 425 -37.20 9.20 17.90
CA ALA A 425 -37.43 9.72 16.55
C ALA A 425 -36.53 8.96 15.56
N SER A 426 -37.14 8.32 14.57
CA SER A 426 -36.50 7.56 13.49
C SER A 426 -36.37 8.43 12.24
N ALA A 427 -35.19 8.49 11.63
CA ALA A 427 -34.99 8.98 10.27
C ALA A 427 -33.90 8.15 9.56
N SER A 428 -34.29 7.52 8.46
CA SER A 428 -33.39 6.98 7.42
C SER A 428 -33.06 8.10 6.44
N SER A 429 -31.81 8.20 6.00
CA SER A 429 -31.40 9.10 4.91
C SER A 429 -30.72 8.31 3.80
N GLU A 430 -31.41 8.14 2.68
CA GLU A 430 -30.80 7.80 1.40
C GLU A 430 -30.12 9.06 0.84
N GLY A 431 -28.79 9.02 0.75
CA GLY A 431 -28.00 10.06 0.10
C GLY A 431 -27.39 9.55 -1.19
N ALA A 432 -28.11 9.63 -2.30
CA ALA A 432 -27.55 9.39 -3.62
C ALA A 432 -26.65 10.59 -4.01
N SER A 433 -25.33 10.37 -4.06
CA SER A 433 -24.39 11.35 -4.60
C SER A 433 -24.30 11.18 -6.12
N LEU A 434 -25.04 12.00 -6.87
CA LEU A 434 -24.90 12.13 -8.32
C LEU A 434 -23.71 13.05 -8.62
N ALA A 435 -22.61 12.46 -9.08
CA ALA A 435 -21.52 13.21 -9.69
C ALA A 435 -22.00 13.79 -11.04
N GLY A 436 -22.16 15.11 -11.08
CA GLY A 436 -22.53 15.84 -12.28
C GLY A 436 -21.40 15.90 -13.30
N ALA A 437 -21.68 15.43 -14.51
CA ALA A 437 -20.92 15.72 -15.71
C ALA A 437 -21.53 16.92 -16.47
N SER A 438 -20.74 17.98 -16.65
CA SER A 438 -20.77 18.98 -17.75
C SER A 438 -19.72 20.06 -17.42
N ALA A 439 -18.91 20.59 -18.34
CA ALA A 439 -18.95 20.67 -19.79
C ALA A 439 -17.55 20.59 -20.40
#